data_AF-A0A9P9KUR7-F1
#
_entry.id   AF-A0A9P9KUR7-F1
#
_cell.length_a   1.000
_cell.length_b   1.000
_cell.length_c   1.000
_cell.angle_alpha   90.00
_cell.angle_beta   90.00
_cell.angle_gamma   90.00
#
_symmetry.space_group_name_H-M   'P 1'
#
loop_
_entity.id
_entity.type
_entity.pdbx_description
1 polymer ?
#
loop_
_entity_poly.entity_id
_entity_poly.type
_entity_poly.pdbx_seq_one_letter_code
_entity_poly.pdbx_strand_id
1 'polypeptide(L)'
;MSTESSIIDLLYDMLDQQPGNVYILERIIEAWESKNERDPGNAVARLCLQERRDTIRAASSSSSSNRAQRRKQAQPQKTSAPASTSRNTDLLGEYKQLMLEAEHLKHELSGIMQLSGLQGIEECQEAITNLGHISRGEISKAIHSLQPVSARESARNIAANRDKAQELLVQDFEAVIAWASSQETPVSLESIRDRLVKRRTLLDAALPENMQRYTTDALALVERKHLKKKYVNSETMLGDKVEEIPAENFFVSEDNYAWDMEELAQALAVNDGVMRNPLSKEMFTEADIHNILSHPLGVRLKPIQLAQSQLKQGVRAETIRRVEALGSILLADQTENAAPSRSATDEFLAYMATLPDNEQNTINSLKIPARDKLNGQPYDYTIGQSVKDAKSNLTCFHKVCCS
;
A
#
# COMPACT_ATOMS: atom_id res chain seq x y z
N MET A 1 -48.79 9.26 13.62
CA MET A 1 -47.80 8.18 13.81
C MET A 1 -46.44 8.83 13.72
N SER A 2 -45.78 9.02 14.86
CA SER A 2 -44.43 9.61 14.90
C SER A 2 -43.48 8.58 14.31
N THR A 3 -42.83 8.93 13.20
CA THR A 3 -41.69 8.17 12.67
C THR A 3 -40.58 8.27 13.71
N GLU A 4 -40.30 7.16 14.41
CA GLU A 4 -39.10 7.09 15.24
C GLU A 4 -37.90 7.39 14.34
N SER A 5 -37.16 8.46 14.67
CA SER A 5 -35.92 8.79 13.96
C SER A 5 -35.02 7.57 13.97
N SER A 6 -34.59 7.13 12.79
CA SER A 6 -33.68 6.01 12.66
C SER A 6 -32.40 6.36 13.44
N ILE A 7 -31.83 5.39 14.15
CA ILE A 7 -30.55 5.59 14.86
C ILE A 7 -29.46 6.14 13.93
N ILE A 8 -29.55 5.85 12.63
CA ILE A 8 -28.69 6.38 11.58
C ILE A 8 -28.88 7.90 11.42
N ASP A 9 -30.12 8.40 11.44
CA ASP A 9 -30.43 9.83 11.31
C ASP A 9 -29.85 10.60 12.49
N LEU A 10 -30.01 10.07 13.71
CA LEU A 10 -29.43 10.65 14.93
C LEU A 10 -27.89 10.70 14.86
N LEU A 11 -27.26 9.66 14.32
CA LEU A 11 -25.81 9.63 14.17
C LEU A 11 -25.32 10.60 13.09
N TYR A 12 -26.07 10.80 11.99
CA TYR A 12 -25.77 11.85 11.02
C TYR A 12 -25.94 13.25 11.61
N ASP A 13 -26.99 13.50 12.40
CA ASP A 13 -27.16 14.78 13.12
C ASP A 13 -26.01 15.06 14.09
N MET A 14 -25.52 14.02 14.78
CA MET A 14 -24.33 14.14 15.64
C MET A 14 -23.06 14.36 14.82
N LEU A 15 -22.97 13.78 13.61
CA LEU A 15 -21.85 13.98 12.70
C LEU A 15 -21.81 15.41 12.17
N ASP A 16 -22.96 15.99 11.81
CA ASP A 16 -23.04 17.39 11.38
C ASP A 16 -22.56 18.36 12.46
N GLN A 17 -22.76 18.01 13.74
CA GLN A 17 -22.25 18.78 14.88
C GLN A 17 -20.76 18.55 15.16
N GLN A 18 -20.23 17.37 14.83
CA GLN A 18 -18.85 16.96 15.10
C GLN A 18 -18.28 16.13 13.93
N PRO A 19 -18.00 16.76 12.79
CA PRO A 19 -17.79 16.03 11.54
C PRO A 19 -16.48 15.22 11.51
N GLY A 20 -15.51 15.58 12.37
CA GLY A 20 -14.27 14.82 12.58
C GLY A 20 -14.34 13.73 13.65
N ASN A 21 -15.51 13.46 14.26
CA ASN A 21 -15.60 12.50 15.36
C ASN A 21 -15.68 11.06 14.84
N VAL A 22 -14.52 10.41 14.79
CA VAL A 22 -14.36 9.00 14.36
C VAL A 22 -15.30 8.02 15.09
N TYR A 23 -15.78 8.31 16.30
CA TYR A 23 -16.71 7.45 17.04
C TYR A 23 -18.09 7.42 16.38
N ILE A 24 -18.55 8.59 15.95
CA ILE A 24 -19.84 8.75 15.29
C ILE A 24 -19.78 8.03 13.93
N LEU A 25 -18.67 8.19 13.22
CA LEU A 25 -18.40 7.51 11.95
C LEU A 25 -18.35 5.98 12.09
N GLU A 26 -17.68 5.45 13.12
CA GLU A 26 -17.69 4.01 13.45
C GLU A 26 -19.12 3.52 13.71
N ARG A 27 -19.92 4.27 14.49
CA ARG A 27 -21.31 3.90 14.80
C ARG A 27 -22.23 3.95 13.58
N ILE A 28 -22.01 4.89 12.66
CA ILE A 28 -22.76 4.96 11.40
C ILE A 28 -22.46 3.71 10.56
N ILE A 29 -21.18 3.34 10.42
CA ILE A 29 -20.79 2.15 9.65
C ILE A 29 -21.37 0.88 10.27
N GLU A 30 -21.27 0.71 11.60
CA GLU A 30 -21.86 -0.42 12.33
C GLU A 30 -23.38 -0.48 12.14
N ALA A 31 -24.07 0.66 12.19
CA ALA A 31 -25.51 0.74 11.98
C ALA A 31 -25.92 0.35 10.54
N TRP A 32 -25.17 0.77 9.52
CA TRP A 32 -25.39 0.34 8.13
C TRP A 32 -25.11 -1.15 7.92
N GLU A 33 -24.04 -1.68 8.51
CA GLU A 33 -23.73 -3.11 8.44
C GLU A 33 -24.82 -3.96 9.09
N SER A 34 -25.39 -3.51 10.21
CA SER A 34 -26.49 -4.21 10.89
C SER A 34 -27.79 -4.25 10.08
N LYS A 35 -28.03 -3.26 9.22
CA LYS A 35 -29.22 -3.20 8.35
C LYS A 35 -29.05 -3.96 7.02
N ASN A 36 -27.85 -4.45 6.72
CA ASN A 36 -27.52 -5.10 5.45
C ASN A 36 -27.88 -4.26 4.21
N GLU A 37 -27.99 -2.94 4.38
CA GLU A 37 -28.25 -2.00 3.30
C GLU A 37 -26.90 -1.53 2.73
N ARG A 38 -26.75 -1.55 1.40
CA ARG A 38 -25.58 -1.00 0.74
C ARG A 38 -25.52 0.50 1.02
N ASP A 39 -24.52 0.91 1.78
CA ASP A 39 -24.10 2.31 1.90
C ASP A 39 -24.12 2.96 0.51
N PRO A 40 -24.88 4.05 0.29
CA PRO A 40 -24.88 4.78 -0.96
C PRO A 40 -23.53 5.50 -1.11
N GLY A 41 -22.52 4.72 -1.49
CA GLY A 41 -21.32 5.21 -2.15
C GLY A 41 -20.23 5.82 -1.27
N ASN A 42 -19.69 5.08 -0.30
CA ASN A 42 -18.35 5.37 0.26
C ASN A 42 -18.22 6.82 0.79
N ALA A 43 -19.35 7.46 1.10
CA ALA A 43 -19.47 8.91 1.26
C ALA A 43 -18.95 9.32 2.63
N VAL A 44 -19.27 8.53 3.66
CA VAL A 44 -18.80 8.70 5.04
C VAL A 44 -17.27 8.58 5.11
N ALA A 45 -16.70 7.56 4.46
CA ALA A 45 -15.25 7.36 4.38
C ALA A 45 -14.52 8.48 3.61
N ARG A 46 -15.16 9.04 2.56
CA ARG A 46 -14.64 10.18 1.80
C ARG A 46 -14.72 11.49 2.57
N LEU A 47 -15.78 11.71 3.36
CA LEU A 47 -15.92 12.87 4.25
C LEU A 47 -14.76 12.91 5.27
N CYS A 48 -14.36 11.76 5.83
CA CYS A 48 -13.19 11.64 6.72
C CYS A 48 -11.88 12.16 6.09
N LEU A 49 -11.66 11.87 4.80
CA LEU A 49 -10.43 12.27 4.09
C LEU A 49 -10.44 13.76 3.69
N GLN A 50 -11.62 14.31 3.42
CA GLN A 50 -11.77 15.69 2.97
C GLN A 50 -11.58 16.69 4.11
N GLU A 51 -12.17 16.44 5.29
CA GLU A 51 -12.00 17.33 6.45
C GLU A 51 -10.57 17.38 7.00
N ARG A 52 -9.83 16.27 6.91
CA ARG A 52 -8.43 16.23 7.32
C ARG A 52 -7.56 17.12 6.43
N ARG A 53 -7.85 17.19 5.13
CA ARG A 53 -7.15 18.12 4.20
C ARG A 53 -7.41 19.58 4.56
N ASP A 54 -8.62 19.89 5.00
CA ASP A 54 -9.01 21.26 5.36
C ASP A 54 -8.44 21.68 6.72
N THR A 55 -8.40 20.76 7.70
CA THR A 55 -7.75 21.00 9.00
C THR A 55 -6.23 21.09 8.90
N ILE A 56 -5.58 20.33 8.00
CA ILE A 56 -4.13 20.46 7.75
C ILE A 56 -3.79 21.78 7.04
N ARG A 57 -4.63 22.25 6.11
CA ARG A 57 -4.50 23.62 5.55
C ARG A 57 -4.66 24.71 6.61
N ALA A 58 -5.53 24.50 7.60
CA ALA A 58 -5.69 25.41 8.73
C ALA A 58 -4.55 25.33 9.76
N ALA A 59 -3.96 24.15 9.99
CA ALA A 59 -2.86 23.96 10.93
C ALA A 59 -1.49 24.35 10.38
N SER A 60 -1.26 24.21 9.06
CA SER A 60 -0.01 24.63 8.41
C SER A 60 0.21 26.16 8.38
N SER A 61 -0.81 26.95 8.73
CA SER A 61 -0.69 28.39 8.97
C SER A 61 -0.44 28.75 10.44
N SER A 62 -0.39 27.78 11.36
CA SER A 62 -0.21 28.05 12.80
C SER A 62 0.74 27.08 13.50
N SER A 63 1.89 27.65 13.86
CA SER A 63 2.77 27.25 14.97
C SER A 63 3.96 26.33 14.68
N SER A 64 5.10 27.00 14.71
CA SER A 64 6.42 26.53 15.11
C SER A 64 6.51 26.22 16.62
N SER A 65 7.30 25.19 16.92
CA SER A 65 7.95 24.86 18.21
C SER A 65 7.10 24.20 19.32
N ASN A 66 7.41 22.93 19.65
CA ASN A 66 8.13 22.62 20.90
C ASN A 66 8.54 21.14 21.06
N ARG A 67 9.87 20.99 21.10
CA ARG A 67 10.75 20.12 21.91
C ARG A 67 10.16 18.93 22.70
N ALA A 68 10.70 17.75 22.37
CA ALA A 68 10.50 16.45 23.00
C ALA A 68 11.16 16.31 24.40
N GLN A 69 10.51 15.54 25.29
CA GLN A 69 11.11 14.91 26.45
C GLN A 69 11.05 13.38 26.34
N ARG A 70 12.19 12.76 26.61
CA ARG A 70 12.53 11.35 26.38
C ARG A 70 12.55 10.64 27.73
N ARG A 71 11.77 9.57 27.91
CA ARG A 71 11.80 8.72 29.13
C ARG A 71 12.17 7.29 28.75
N LYS A 72 13.23 6.77 29.38
CA LYS A 72 13.78 5.40 29.24
C LYS A 72 12.94 4.41 30.05
N GLN A 73 12.64 3.24 29.49
CA GLN A 73 12.26 2.04 30.25
C GLN A 73 12.90 0.79 29.66
N ALA A 74 13.18 -0.16 30.54
CA ALA A 74 14.09 -1.29 30.39
C ALA A 74 13.41 -2.57 29.85
N GLN A 75 14.20 -3.39 29.16
CA GLN A 75 13.89 -4.74 28.69
C GLN A 75 13.80 -5.78 29.82
N PRO A 76 13.11 -6.91 29.57
CA PRO A 76 13.61 -8.21 29.98
C PRO A 76 13.86 -9.18 28.83
N GLN A 77 14.69 -10.18 29.16
CA GLN A 77 15.47 -11.08 28.33
C GLN A 77 14.68 -12.20 27.63
N LYS A 78 15.33 -12.68 26.57
CA LYS A 78 15.10 -13.90 25.78
C LYS A 78 15.06 -15.18 26.63
N THR A 79 14.23 -16.13 26.21
CA THR A 79 14.60 -17.56 26.22
C THR A 79 14.05 -18.24 24.96
N SER A 80 14.97 -18.63 24.09
CA SER A 80 14.79 -19.53 22.97
C SER A 80 14.88 -20.99 23.44
N ALA A 81 14.05 -21.89 22.92
CA ALA A 81 14.37 -23.32 22.84
C ALA A 81 13.61 -24.00 21.67
N PRO A 82 14.15 -25.12 21.12
CA PRO A 82 13.93 -25.53 19.74
C PRO A 82 13.05 -26.80 19.59
N ALA A 83 12.86 -27.18 18.33
CA ALA A 83 12.55 -28.51 17.81
C ALA A 83 11.08 -28.98 17.81
N SER A 84 10.47 -28.75 16.65
CA SER A 84 9.28 -29.35 16.09
C SER A 84 9.49 -30.83 15.71
N THR A 85 8.83 -31.76 16.41
CA THR A 85 8.24 -32.98 15.82
C THR A 85 7.37 -33.80 16.78
N SER A 86 7.40 -33.56 18.11
CA SER A 86 6.57 -34.28 19.10
C SER A 86 5.21 -33.63 19.42
N ARG A 87 4.96 -32.38 19.02
CA ARG A 87 3.78 -31.60 19.45
C ARG A 87 2.44 -32.09 18.91
N ASN A 88 2.43 -32.75 17.74
CA ASN A 88 1.16 -33.10 17.10
C ASN A 88 0.42 -34.27 17.77
N THR A 89 1.15 -35.19 18.43
CA THR A 89 0.53 -36.27 19.21
C THR A 89 -0.02 -35.77 20.55
N ASP A 90 0.63 -34.76 21.12
CA ASP A 90 0.24 -34.13 22.39
C ASP A 90 -1.05 -33.31 22.22
N LEU A 91 -1.11 -32.50 21.16
CA LEU A 91 -2.28 -31.70 20.79
C LEU A 91 -3.54 -32.54 20.55
N LEU A 92 -3.40 -33.76 20.01
CA LEU A 92 -4.53 -34.63 19.76
C LEU A 92 -5.07 -35.26 21.06
N GLY A 93 -4.19 -35.47 22.05
CA GLY A 93 -4.57 -35.84 23.42
C GLY A 93 -5.27 -34.70 24.14
N GLU A 94 -4.68 -33.50 24.13
CA GLU A 94 -5.25 -32.29 24.72
C GLU A 94 -6.60 -31.92 24.09
N TYR A 95 -6.75 -32.08 22.78
CA TYR A 95 -8.01 -31.83 22.08
C TYR A 95 -9.12 -32.81 22.51
N LYS A 96 -8.81 -34.11 22.65
CA LYS A 96 -9.76 -35.10 23.16
C LYS A 96 -10.14 -34.82 24.61
N GLN A 97 -9.18 -34.38 25.42
CA GLN A 97 -9.42 -33.98 26.79
C GLN A 97 -10.35 -32.76 26.86
N LEU A 98 -10.12 -31.74 26.03
CA LEU A 98 -11.00 -30.57 25.92
C LEU A 98 -12.43 -30.96 25.50
N MET A 99 -12.59 -31.89 24.55
CA MET A 99 -13.91 -32.40 24.15
C MET A 99 -14.65 -33.08 25.32
N LEU A 100 -13.93 -33.87 26.12
CA LEU A 100 -14.48 -34.54 27.30
C LEU A 100 -14.85 -33.55 28.40
N GLU A 101 -13.98 -32.59 28.68
CA GLU A 101 -14.22 -31.54 29.66
C GLU A 101 -15.43 -30.68 29.25
N ALA A 102 -15.56 -30.33 27.97
CA ALA A 102 -16.71 -29.61 27.45
C ALA A 102 -18.02 -30.40 27.59
N GLU A 103 -18.02 -31.72 27.33
CA GLU A 103 -19.21 -32.56 27.52
C GLU A 103 -19.60 -32.67 29.00
N HIS A 104 -18.61 -32.76 29.87
CA HIS A 104 -18.82 -32.78 31.33
C HIS A 104 -19.43 -31.45 31.80
N LEU A 105 -18.82 -30.32 31.43
CA LEU A 105 -19.28 -28.99 31.82
C LEU A 105 -20.70 -28.72 31.30
N LYS A 106 -21.01 -29.17 30.08
CA LYS A 106 -22.35 -29.09 29.49
C LYS A 106 -23.39 -29.85 30.31
N HIS A 107 -23.05 -31.05 30.80
CA HIS A 107 -23.93 -31.84 31.65
C HIS A 107 -24.17 -31.16 33.00
N GLU A 108 -23.11 -30.65 33.63
CA GLU A 108 -23.21 -29.90 34.89
C GLU A 108 -24.07 -28.65 34.73
N LEU A 109 -23.82 -27.83 33.70
CA LEU A 109 -24.59 -26.61 33.44
C LEU A 109 -26.07 -26.92 33.17
N SER A 110 -26.35 -27.98 32.40
CA SER A 110 -27.72 -28.44 32.13
C SER A 110 -28.43 -28.88 33.41
N GLY A 111 -27.73 -29.59 34.30
CA GLY A 111 -28.27 -30.00 35.60
C GLY A 111 -28.56 -28.81 36.52
N ILE A 112 -27.66 -27.83 36.58
CA ILE A 112 -27.85 -26.60 37.35
C ILE A 112 -29.04 -25.80 36.82
N MET A 113 -29.19 -25.68 35.50
CA MET A 113 -30.34 -25.00 34.88
C MET A 113 -31.67 -25.67 35.20
N GLN A 114 -31.71 -27.00 35.21
CA GLN A 114 -32.91 -27.77 35.58
C GLN A 114 -33.28 -27.60 37.06
N LEU A 115 -32.28 -27.61 37.96
CA LEU A 115 -32.50 -27.47 39.40
C LEU A 115 -32.84 -26.04 39.83
N SER A 116 -32.28 -25.05 39.13
CA SER A 116 -32.40 -23.63 39.50
C SER A 116 -33.55 -22.92 38.77
N GLY A 117 -34.26 -23.60 37.86
CA GLY A 117 -35.34 -23.02 37.07
C GLY A 117 -34.89 -21.93 36.08
N LEU A 118 -33.60 -21.88 35.74
CA LEU A 118 -32.99 -20.84 34.91
C LEU A 118 -33.10 -21.11 33.40
N GLN A 119 -34.08 -21.92 32.96
CA GLN A 119 -34.26 -22.32 31.57
C GLN A 119 -34.49 -21.14 30.59
N GLY A 120 -34.79 -19.95 31.09
CA GLY A 120 -35.01 -18.74 30.29
C GLY A 120 -33.79 -17.83 30.12
N ILE A 121 -32.63 -18.14 30.71
CA ILE A 121 -31.43 -17.31 30.55
C ILE A 121 -30.75 -17.65 29.21
N GLU A 122 -30.86 -16.72 28.26
CA GLU A 122 -30.31 -16.83 26.91
C GLU A 122 -28.80 -17.11 26.91
N GLU A 123 -28.04 -16.45 27.81
CA GLU A 123 -26.60 -16.63 27.99
C GLU A 123 -26.22 -18.07 28.39
N CYS A 124 -27.03 -18.72 29.24
CA CYS A 124 -26.79 -20.10 29.66
C CYS A 124 -27.12 -21.09 28.54
N GLN A 125 -28.15 -20.80 27.74
CA GLN A 125 -28.52 -21.60 26.58
C GLN A 125 -27.46 -21.52 25.47
N GLU A 126 -26.89 -20.34 25.25
CA GLU A 126 -25.76 -20.12 24.34
C GLU A 126 -24.51 -20.89 24.83
N ALA A 127 -24.18 -20.80 26.11
CA ALA A 127 -23.07 -21.54 26.70
C ALA A 127 -23.21 -23.06 26.52
N ILE A 128 -24.40 -23.64 26.73
CA ILE A 128 -24.67 -25.06 26.48
C ILE A 128 -24.49 -25.42 25.02
N THR A 129 -24.92 -24.54 24.12
CA THR A 129 -24.80 -24.74 22.67
C THR A 129 -23.34 -24.73 22.25
N ASN A 130 -22.55 -23.76 22.72
CA ASN A 130 -21.12 -23.66 22.48
C ASN A 130 -20.35 -24.86 23.06
N LEU A 131 -20.62 -25.26 24.30
CA LEU A 131 -20.01 -26.46 24.90
C LEU A 131 -20.37 -27.73 24.11
N GLY A 132 -21.59 -27.82 23.60
CA GLY A 132 -22.02 -28.92 22.72
C GLY A 132 -21.31 -28.92 21.36
N HIS A 133 -20.96 -27.76 20.82
CA HIS A 133 -20.13 -27.68 19.62
C HIS A 133 -18.68 -28.12 19.92
N ILE A 134 -18.10 -27.70 21.05
CA ILE A 134 -16.75 -28.12 21.46
C ILE A 134 -16.69 -29.64 21.68
N SER A 135 -17.67 -30.22 22.38
CA SER A 135 -17.67 -31.66 22.68
C SER A 135 -17.83 -32.56 21.46
N ARG A 136 -18.45 -32.05 20.38
CA ARG A 136 -18.53 -32.73 19.07
C ARG A 136 -17.32 -32.49 18.17
N GLY A 137 -16.35 -31.71 18.63
CA GLY A 137 -15.19 -31.31 17.85
C GLY A 137 -15.47 -30.21 16.82
N GLU A 138 -16.66 -29.61 16.86
CA GLU A 138 -17.06 -28.47 16.03
C GLU A 138 -16.59 -27.14 16.65
N ILE A 139 -15.32 -27.05 17.08
CA ILE A 139 -14.80 -25.88 17.82
C ILE A 139 -15.01 -24.57 17.05
N SER A 140 -14.95 -24.60 15.72
CA SER A 140 -15.19 -23.44 14.86
C SER A 140 -16.62 -22.87 14.95
N LYS A 141 -17.59 -23.65 15.44
CA LYS A 141 -18.97 -23.18 15.71
C LYS A 141 -19.13 -22.62 17.12
N ALA A 142 -18.30 -23.09 18.06
CA ALA A 142 -18.33 -22.63 19.45
C ALA A 142 -17.55 -21.31 19.64
N ILE A 143 -16.45 -21.16 18.90
CA ILE A 143 -15.65 -19.95 18.89
C ILE A 143 -16.18 -19.08 17.76
N HIS A 144 -17.16 -18.23 18.09
CA HIS A 144 -17.41 -17.04 17.28
C HIS A 144 -16.08 -16.31 17.20
N SER A 145 -15.51 -16.17 16.00
CA SER A 145 -14.27 -15.43 15.91
C SER A 145 -14.56 -14.02 16.44
N LEU A 146 -13.75 -13.59 17.40
CA LEU A 146 -14.00 -12.36 18.13
C LEU A 146 -14.11 -11.21 17.12
N GLN A 147 -15.15 -10.39 17.29
CA GLN A 147 -15.26 -9.17 16.51
C GLN A 147 -13.94 -8.40 16.60
N PRO A 148 -13.39 -7.91 15.48
CA PRO A 148 -12.16 -7.14 15.49
C PRO A 148 -12.29 -5.98 16.46
N VAL A 149 -11.22 -5.70 17.21
CA VAL A 149 -11.15 -4.53 18.10
C VAL A 149 -11.48 -3.24 17.35
N SER A 150 -11.91 -2.19 18.05
CA SER A 150 -12.20 -0.90 17.41
C SER A 150 -10.98 -0.37 16.63
N ALA A 151 -11.20 0.34 15.52
CA ALA A 151 -10.09 0.83 14.68
C ALA A 151 -9.22 1.81 15.47
N ARG A 152 -9.82 2.58 16.39
CA ARG A 152 -9.11 3.47 17.32
C ARG A 152 -8.22 2.74 18.31
N GLU A 153 -8.67 1.61 18.86
CA GLU A 153 -7.86 0.81 19.78
C GLU A 153 -6.69 0.16 19.05
N SER A 154 -6.97 -0.42 17.87
CA SER A 154 -5.93 -0.96 17.00
C SER A 154 -4.89 0.11 16.63
N ALA A 155 -5.34 1.28 16.16
CA ALA A 155 -4.48 2.40 15.82
C ALA A 155 -3.65 2.90 17.02
N ARG A 156 -4.22 2.95 18.23
CA ARG A 156 -3.46 3.28 19.45
C ARG A 156 -2.37 2.25 19.74
N ASN A 157 -2.69 0.96 19.62
CA ASN A 157 -1.72 -0.11 19.83
C ASN A 157 -0.59 -0.08 18.80
N ILE A 158 -0.93 0.13 17.53
CA ILE A 158 0.02 0.26 16.41
C ILE A 158 0.92 1.48 16.60
N ALA A 159 0.34 2.63 16.94
CA ALA A 159 1.09 3.88 17.16
C ALA A 159 2.04 3.79 18.36
N ALA A 160 1.67 3.02 19.39
CA ALA A 160 2.52 2.73 20.55
C ALA A 160 3.68 1.78 20.21
N ASN A 161 3.47 0.85 19.27
CA ASN A 161 4.44 -0.19 18.90
C ASN A 161 4.93 -0.02 17.44
N ARG A 162 5.57 1.12 17.16
CA ARG A 162 5.96 1.51 15.79
C ARG A 162 6.83 0.48 15.07
N ASP A 163 7.74 -0.18 15.80
CA ASP A 163 8.66 -1.16 15.23
C ASP A 163 7.94 -2.43 14.72
N LYS A 164 6.72 -2.67 15.22
CA LYS A 164 5.88 -3.81 14.84
C LYS A 164 4.62 -3.37 14.09
N ALA A 165 4.57 -2.13 13.61
CA ALA A 165 3.36 -1.55 13.02
C ALA A 165 2.82 -2.40 11.85
N GLN A 166 3.70 -2.86 10.96
CA GLN A 166 3.32 -3.68 9.81
C GLN A 166 2.75 -5.04 10.24
N GLU A 167 3.39 -5.72 11.20
CA GLU A 167 2.92 -7.00 11.73
C GLU A 167 1.53 -6.86 12.38
N LEU A 168 1.35 -5.84 13.22
CA LEU A 168 0.08 -5.57 13.90
C LEU A 168 -1.04 -5.21 12.92
N LEU A 169 -0.72 -4.47 11.85
CA LEU A 169 -1.69 -4.14 10.79
C LEU A 169 -2.11 -5.37 10.00
N VAL A 170 -1.17 -6.26 9.66
CA VAL A 170 -1.49 -7.54 9.01
C VAL A 170 -2.40 -8.37 9.92
N GLN A 171 -2.08 -8.47 11.21
CA GLN A 171 -2.92 -9.19 12.20
C GLN A 171 -4.33 -8.58 12.32
N ASP A 172 -4.46 -7.24 12.32
CA ASP A 172 -5.76 -6.57 12.34
C ASP A 172 -6.62 -6.95 11.13
N PHE A 173 -6.04 -6.88 9.93
CA PHE A 173 -6.74 -7.25 8.71
C PHE A 173 -7.04 -8.75 8.62
N GLU A 174 -6.13 -9.63 9.07
CA GLU A 174 -6.38 -11.07 9.17
C GLU A 174 -7.53 -11.37 10.14
N ALA A 175 -7.62 -10.66 11.27
CA ALA A 175 -8.73 -10.78 12.20
C ALA A 175 -10.07 -10.34 11.57
N VAL A 176 -10.08 -9.26 10.78
CA VAL A 176 -11.27 -8.83 10.03
C VAL A 176 -11.71 -9.88 9.02
N ILE A 177 -10.77 -10.53 8.33
CA ILE A 177 -11.09 -11.63 7.39
C ILE A 177 -11.65 -12.84 8.15
N ALA A 178 -11.01 -13.24 9.26
CA ALA A 178 -11.48 -14.36 10.07
C ALA A 178 -12.91 -14.12 10.57
N TRP A 179 -13.18 -12.90 11.05
CA TRP A 179 -14.51 -12.45 11.46
C TRP A 179 -15.54 -12.43 10.34
N ALA A 180 -15.19 -11.85 9.19
CA ALA A 180 -16.09 -11.85 8.05
C ALA A 180 -16.38 -13.27 7.54
N SER A 181 -15.40 -14.18 7.64
CA SER A 181 -15.53 -15.58 7.21
C SER A 181 -16.30 -16.46 8.20
N SER A 182 -16.40 -16.06 9.48
CA SER A 182 -17.14 -16.81 10.50
C SER A 182 -18.61 -16.43 10.60
N GLN A 183 -19.11 -15.52 9.75
CA GLN A 183 -20.54 -15.18 9.73
C GLN A 183 -21.36 -16.35 9.19
N GLU A 184 -22.58 -16.54 9.71
CA GLU A 184 -23.47 -17.63 9.29
C GLU A 184 -23.80 -17.60 7.80
N THR A 185 -23.84 -16.40 7.23
CA THR A 185 -24.01 -16.21 5.79
C THR A 185 -22.64 -16.14 5.11
N PRO A 186 -22.36 -16.98 4.08
CA PRO A 186 -21.12 -16.92 3.35
C PRO A 186 -20.94 -15.54 2.68
N VAL A 187 -19.98 -14.77 3.16
CA VAL A 187 -19.66 -13.46 2.61
C VAL A 187 -18.82 -13.64 1.35
N SER A 188 -19.14 -12.90 0.29
CA SER A 188 -18.35 -12.94 -0.95
C SER A 188 -16.96 -12.33 -0.73
N LEU A 189 -15.95 -12.78 -1.47
CA LEU A 189 -14.59 -12.21 -1.39
C LEU A 189 -14.58 -10.70 -1.65
N GLU A 190 -15.48 -10.21 -2.51
CA GLU A 190 -15.59 -8.78 -2.79
C GLU A 190 -16.13 -8.00 -1.60
N SER A 191 -17.11 -8.56 -0.88
CA SER A 191 -17.60 -7.92 0.35
C SER A 191 -16.55 -7.92 1.46
N ILE A 192 -15.70 -8.94 1.52
CA ILE A 192 -14.53 -8.95 2.43
C ILE A 192 -13.54 -7.85 2.03
N ARG A 193 -13.26 -7.66 0.74
CA ARG A 193 -12.41 -6.55 0.24
C ARG A 193 -13.00 -5.19 0.64
N ASP A 194 -14.28 -4.97 0.43
CA ASP A 194 -14.95 -3.73 0.81
C ASP A 194 -14.80 -3.44 2.32
N ARG A 195 -14.97 -4.46 3.17
CA ARG A 195 -14.78 -4.32 4.63
C ARG A 195 -13.34 -3.97 4.97
N LEU A 196 -12.34 -4.57 4.30
CA LEU A 196 -10.94 -4.23 4.52
C LEU A 196 -10.59 -2.81 4.04
N VAL A 197 -11.14 -2.36 2.92
CA VAL A 197 -10.96 -0.99 2.44
C VAL A 197 -11.56 0.02 3.42
N LYS A 198 -12.76 -0.26 3.95
CA LYS A 198 -13.37 0.55 5.01
C LYS A 198 -12.51 0.57 6.27
N ARG A 199 -12.06 -0.60 6.72
CA ARG A 199 -11.18 -0.74 7.89
C ARG A 199 -9.87 0.03 7.71
N ARG A 200 -9.23 -0.09 6.54
CA ARG A 200 -8.04 0.69 6.19
C ARG A 200 -8.32 2.19 6.29
N THR A 201 -9.43 2.66 5.74
CA THR A 201 -9.77 4.09 5.75
C THR A 201 -9.93 4.60 7.20
N LEU A 202 -10.55 3.81 8.07
CA LEU A 202 -10.67 4.13 9.50
C LEU A 202 -9.30 4.16 10.19
N LEU A 203 -8.42 3.20 9.89
CA LEU A 203 -7.06 3.16 10.42
C LEU A 203 -6.22 4.33 9.91
N ASP A 204 -6.31 4.68 8.63
CA ASP A 204 -5.61 5.82 8.01
C ASP A 204 -6.06 7.14 8.65
N ALA A 205 -7.34 7.27 9.00
CA ALA A 205 -7.87 8.43 9.73
C ALA A 205 -7.36 8.49 11.18
N ALA A 206 -7.23 7.35 11.85
CA ALA A 206 -6.79 7.27 13.24
C ALA A 206 -5.26 7.29 13.43
N LEU A 207 -4.49 6.92 12.40
CA LEU A 207 -3.02 6.86 12.45
C LEU A 207 -2.35 8.16 11.99
N PRO A 208 -1.12 8.42 12.46
CA PRO A 208 -0.26 9.46 11.91
C PRO A 208 -0.01 9.28 10.40
N GLU A 209 0.10 10.39 9.67
CA GLU A 209 0.26 10.39 8.19
C GLU A 209 1.50 9.62 7.73
N ASN A 210 2.59 9.67 8.50
CA ASN A 210 3.81 8.92 8.22
C ASN A 210 3.67 7.38 8.36
N MET A 211 2.49 6.89 8.76
CA MET A 211 2.19 5.46 8.88
C MET A 211 1.23 4.93 7.80
N GLN A 212 0.68 5.78 6.94
CA GLN A 212 -0.26 5.38 5.86
C GLN A 212 0.36 4.42 4.83
N ARG A 213 1.69 4.41 4.72
CA ARG A 213 2.38 3.41 3.92
C ARG A 213 2.17 2.00 4.51
N TYR A 214 2.31 1.84 5.83
CA TYR A 214 2.21 0.51 6.45
C TYR A 214 0.80 -0.08 6.31
N THR A 215 -0.25 0.74 6.36
CA THR A 215 -1.63 0.30 6.15
C THR A 215 -1.85 -0.17 4.71
N THR A 216 -1.29 0.55 3.74
CA THR A 216 -1.34 0.18 2.31
C THR A 216 -0.58 -1.11 2.04
N ASP A 217 0.66 -1.22 2.54
CA ASP A 217 1.52 -2.40 2.39
C ASP A 217 0.88 -3.63 3.06
N ALA A 218 0.35 -3.47 4.28
CA ALA A 218 -0.33 -4.55 5.00
C ALA A 218 -1.60 -5.03 4.28
N LEU A 219 -2.41 -4.11 3.74
CA LEU A 219 -3.60 -4.47 2.95
C LEU A 219 -3.20 -5.28 1.72
N ALA A 220 -2.19 -4.82 0.95
CA ALA A 220 -1.73 -5.52 -0.24
C ALA A 220 -1.22 -6.94 0.07
N LEU A 221 -0.48 -7.11 1.18
CA LEU A 221 -0.01 -8.42 1.64
C LEU A 221 -1.16 -9.37 1.98
N VAL A 222 -2.18 -8.87 2.68
CA VAL A 222 -3.34 -9.65 3.10
C VAL A 222 -4.22 -10.01 1.90
N GLU A 223 -4.43 -9.07 0.98
CA GLU A 223 -5.16 -9.31 -0.28
C GLU A 223 -4.49 -10.39 -1.14
N ARG A 224 -3.14 -10.37 -1.21
CA ARG A 224 -2.36 -11.40 -1.88
C ARG A 224 -2.58 -12.77 -1.25
N LYS A 225 -2.41 -12.87 0.07
CA LYS A 225 -2.40 -14.14 0.81
C LYS A 225 -3.79 -14.77 0.93
N HIS A 226 -4.83 -13.97 1.20
CA HIS A 226 -6.15 -14.48 1.57
C HIS A 226 -7.21 -14.29 0.49
N LEU A 227 -7.09 -13.25 -0.34
CA LEU A 227 -8.14 -12.88 -1.30
C LEU A 227 -7.76 -13.17 -2.75
N LYS A 228 -6.61 -13.82 -2.97
CA LYS A 228 -6.11 -14.21 -4.30
C LYS A 228 -6.21 -13.07 -5.31
N LYS A 229 -5.78 -11.88 -4.90
CA LYS A 229 -5.83 -10.68 -5.74
C LYS A 229 -5.07 -10.96 -7.05
N LYS A 230 -5.70 -10.62 -8.17
CA LYS A 230 -5.07 -10.72 -9.49
C LYS A 230 -4.32 -9.43 -9.77
N TYR A 231 -3.01 -9.54 -9.94
CA TYR A 231 -2.15 -8.46 -10.39
C TYR A 231 -2.07 -8.46 -11.92
N VAL A 232 -1.60 -7.35 -12.49
CA VAL A 232 -1.43 -7.26 -13.95
C VAL A 232 -0.38 -8.26 -14.44
N ASN A 233 0.66 -8.48 -13.65
CA ASN A 233 1.68 -9.50 -13.88
C ASN A 233 1.45 -10.73 -13.00
N SER A 234 1.70 -11.92 -13.56
CA SER A 234 1.74 -13.19 -12.83
C SER A 234 3.14 -13.54 -12.32
N GLU A 235 4.17 -13.00 -12.97
CA GLU A 235 5.58 -13.27 -12.73
C GLU A 235 6.35 -11.94 -12.55
N THR A 236 7.48 -12.00 -11.86
CA THR A 236 8.43 -10.88 -11.69
C THR A 236 9.23 -10.66 -12.98
N MET A 237 10.16 -9.70 -12.98
CA MET A 237 10.99 -9.45 -14.17
C MET A 237 11.97 -10.59 -14.44
N LEU A 238 12.32 -11.36 -13.40
CA LEU A 238 13.21 -12.51 -13.49
C LEU A 238 12.48 -13.84 -13.68
N GLY A 239 11.15 -13.82 -13.73
CA GLY A 239 10.32 -15.01 -13.98
C GLY A 239 9.85 -15.75 -12.72
N ASP A 240 10.11 -15.20 -11.53
CA ASP A 240 9.58 -15.76 -10.29
C ASP A 240 8.09 -15.46 -10.16
N LYS A 241 7.32 -16.33 -9.51
CA LYS A 241 5.87 -16.09 -9.35
C LYS A 241 5.62 -14.99 -8.33
N VAL A 242 4.62 -14.15 -8.58
CA VAL A 242 4.21 -13.08 -7.64
C VAL A 242 3.82 -13.61 -6.25
N GLU A 243 3.31 -14.84 -6.20
CA GLU A 243 2.93 -15.53 -4.95
C GLU A 243 4.16 -15.92 -4.10
N GLU A 244 5.33 -16.07 -4.72
CA GLU A 244 6.56 -16.53 -4.08
C GLU A 244 7.42 -15.36 -3.55
N ILE A 245 7.08 -14.11 -3.90
CA ILE A 245 7.82 -12.93 -3.43
C ILE A 245 7.74 -12.82 -1.89
N PRO A 246 8.87 -12.71 -1.18
CA PRO A 246 8.88 -12.50 0.27
C PRO A 246 8.05 -11.28 0.68
N ALA A 247 7.34 -11.35 1.82
CA ALA A 247 6.49 -10.26 2.28
C ALA A 247 7.27 -8.95 2.55
N GLU A 248 8.55 -9.06 2.91
CA GLU A 248 9.47 -7.95 3.13
C GLU A 248 9.96 -7.27 1.84
N ASN A 249 9.86 -7.97 0.70
CA ASN A 249 10.25 -7.46 -0.61
C ASN A 249 9.03 -7.04 -1.45
N PHE A 250 7.83 -7.40 -1.03
CA PHE A 250 6.63 -7.25 -1.83
C PHE A 250 6.17 -5.79 -1.87
N PHE A 251 6.03 -5.26 -3.08
CA PHE A 251 5.47 -3.94 -3.34
C PHE A 251 4.44 -4.01 -4.46
N VAL A 252 3.42 -3.15 -4.38
CA VAL A 252 2.40 -3.02 -5.42
C VAL A 252 2.29 -1.55 -5.80
N SER A 253 2.49 -1.25 -7.08
CA SER A 253 2.33 0.09 -7.63
C SER A 253 0.86 0.42 -7.91
N GLU A 254 0.54 1.70 -8.09
CA GLU A 254 -0.83 2.17 -8.34
C GLU A 254 -1.46 1.57 -9.61
N ASP A 255 -0.63 1.24 -10.61
CA ASP A 255 -1.03 0.53 -11.83
C ASP A 255 -1.28 -0.99 -11.62
N ASN A 256 -1.30 -1.45 -10.37
CA ASN A 256 -1.59 -2.82 -9.94
C ASN A 256 -0.57 -3.86 -10.43
N TYR A 257 0.68 -3.45 -10.67
CA TYR A 257 1.80 -4.37 -10.84
C TYR A 257 2.39 -4.75 -9.48
N ALA A 258 2.68 -6.03 -9.32
CA ALA A 258 3.36 -6.59 -8.17
C ALA A 258 4.87 -6.70 -8.44
N TRP A 259 5.66 -6.26 -7.47
CA TRP A 259 7.11 -6.15 -7.59
C TRP A 259 7.81 -6.86 -6.45
N ASP A 260 8.91 -7.53 -6.78
CA ASP A 260 9.99 -7.70 -5.83
C ASP A 260 10.83 -6.42 -5.82
N MET A 261 10.91 -5.78 -4.65
CA MET A 261 11.63 -4.52 -4.46
C MET A 261 13.14 -4.64 -4.69
N GLU A 262 13.73 -5.82 -4.50
CA GLU A 262 15.13 -6.04 -4.82
C GLU A 262 15.34 -5.94 -6.35
N GLU A 263 14.51 -6.68 -7.11
CA GLU A 263 14.55 -6.65 -8.57
C GLU A 263 14.24 -5.26 -9.13
N LEU A 264 13.17 -4.62 -8.63
CA LEU A 264 12.74 -3.30 -9.09
C LEU A 264 13.83 -2.27 -8.83
N ALA A 265 14.40 -2.24 -7.62
CA ALA A 265 15.45 -1.29 -7.31
C ALA A 265 16.74 -1.56 -8.10
N GLN A 266 17.05 -2.81 -8.43
CA GLN A 266 18.17 -3.12 -9.33
C GLN A 266 17.90 -2.63 -10.76
N ALA A 267 16.71 -2.87 -11.30
CA ALA A 267 16.35 -2.42 -12.64
C ALA A 267 16.36 -0.89 -12.76
N LEU A 268 15.86 -0.19 -11.74
CA LEU A 268 15.90 1.27 -11.68
C LEU A 268 17.32 1.81 -11.54
N ALA A 269 18.19 1.14 -10.78
CA ALA A 269 19.59 1.53 -10.65
C ALA A 269 20.38 1.36 -11.95
N VAL A 270 20.13 0.30 -12.71
CA VAL A 270 20.74 0.06 -14.03
C VAL A 270 20.32 1.12 -15.05
N ASN A 271 19.09 1.64 -14.94
CA ASN A 271 18.59 2.73 -15.79
C ASN A 271 18.92 4.12 -15.21
N ASP A 272 20.03 4.26 -14.50
CA ASP A 272 20.51 5.52 -13.89
C ASP A 272 19.48 6.26 -13.02
N GLY A 273 18.52 5.52 -12.43
CA GLY A 273 17.46 6.08 -11.60
C GLY A 273 16.31 6.71 -12.37
N VAL A 274 16.06 6.37 -13.63
CA VAL A 274 14.80 6.77 -14.27
C VAL A 274 13.64 6.02 -13.62
N MET A 275 12.70 6.75 -13.01
CA MET A 275 11.53 6.20 -12.30
C MET A 275 10.43 5.73 -13.26
N ARG A 276 10.78 4.79 -14.14
CA ARG A 276 9.87 4.17 -15.11
C ARG A 276 9.63 2.72 -14.72
N ASN A 277 8.37 2.29 -14.79
CA ASN A 277 7.96 0.92 -14.63
C ASN A 277 8.64 0.06 -15.73
N PRO A 278 9.50 -0.92 -15.39
CA PRO A 278 10.21 -1.70 -16.38
C PRO A 278 9.32 -2.61 -17.25
N LEU A 279 8.12 -2.96 -16.80
CA LEU A 279 7.18 -3.83 -17.51
C LEU A 279 6.20 -3.02 -18.36
N SER A 280 5.45 -2.08 -17.75
CA SER A 280 4.48 -1.24 -18.48
C SER A 280 5.15 -0.16 -19.33
N LYS A 281 6.40 0.17 -19.00
CA LYS A 281 7.17 1.29 -19.57
C LYS A 281 6.57 2.67 -19.32
N GLU A 282 5.58 2.78 -18.44
CA GLU A 282 5.03 4.06 -17.97
C GLU A 282 5.88 4.65 -16.84
N MET A 283 5.79 5.97 -16.63
CA MET A 283 6.41 6.60 -15.45
C MET A 283 5.63 6.21 -14.20
N PHE A 284 6.35 5.90 -13.11
CA PHE A 284 5.73 5.75 -11.81
C PHE A 284 5.10 7.09 -11.37
N THR A 285 3.98 7.01 -10.65
CA THR A 285 3.35 8.21 -10.08
C THR A 285 4.20 8.78 -8.95
N GLU A 286 3.95 10.03 -8.56
CA GLU A 286 4.70 10.65 -7.45
C GLU A 286 4.55 9.87 -6.13
N ALA A 287 3.36 9.29 -5.91
CA ALA A 287 3.08 8.44 -4.76
C ALA A 287 3.91 7.14 -4.81
N ASP A 288 3.93 6.47 -5.97
CA ASP A 288 4.76 5.27 -6.17
C ASP A 288 6.24 5.57 -5.98
N ILE A 289 6.75 6.67 -6.54
CA ILE A 289 8.14 7.09 -6.38
C ILE A 289 8.47 7.30 -4.90
N HIS A 290 7.62 8.01 -4.17
CA HIS A 290 7.82 8.22 -2.74
C HIS A 290 7.83 6.89 -1.97
N ASN A 291 6.90 5.99 -2.28
CA ASN A 291 6.80 4.68 -1.63
C ASN A 291 8.03 3.81 -1.92
N ILE A 292 8.44 3.72 -3.19
CA ILE A 292 9.66 3.03 -3.64
C ILE A 292 10.87 3.57 -2.87
N LEU A 293 11.06 4.89 -2.82
CA LEU A 293 12.21 5.50 -2.12
C LEU A 293 12.15 5.31 -0.60
N SER A 294 10.95 5.21 -0.02
CA SER A 294 10.77 4.96 1.41
C SER A 294 10.98 3.48 1.78
N HIS A 295 10.87 2.56 0.82
CA HIS A 295 11.02 1.13 1.04
C HIS A 295 12.44 0.79 1.49
N PRO A 296 12.66 -0.11 2.49
CA PRO A 296 13.99 -0.46 2.97
C PRO A 296 15.00 -0.78 1.86
N LEU A 297 14.60 -1.62 0.89
CA LEU A 297 15.41 -1.97 -0.28
C LEU A 297 15.48 -0.87 -1.35
N GLY A 298 14.53 0.05 -1.37
CA GLY A 298 14.51 1.18 -2.31
C GLY A 298 15.30 2.41 -1.84
N VAL A 299 15.72 2.48 -0.57
CA VAL A 299 16.53 3.59 -0.02
C VAL A 299 17.82 3.80 -0.82
N ARG A 300 18.39 2.74 -1.39
CA ARG A 300 19.60 2.80 -2.25
C ARG A 300 19.43 3.65 -3.51
N LEU A 301 18.19 3.90 -3.94
CA LEU A 301 17.88 4.75 -5.08
C LEU A 301 17.91 6.25 -4.75
N LYS A 302 17.83 6.63 -3.46
CA LYS A 302 17.80 8.05 -3.05
C LYS A 302 19.02 8.85 -3.52
N PRO A 303 20.27 8.37 -3.39
CA PRO A 303 21.43 9.09 -3.89
C PRO A 303 21.39 9.28 -5.40
N ILE A 304 20.91 8.28 -6.14
CA ILE A 304 20.78 8.35 -7.61
C ILE A 304 19.71 9.37 -7.99
N GLN A 305 18.56 9.39 -7.31
CA GLN A 305 17.54 10.43 -7.50
C GLN A 305 18.05 11.84 -7.19
N LEU A 306 18.82 11.99 -6.11
CA LEU A 306 19.40 13.27 -5.75
C LEU A 306 20.39 13.74 -6.83
N ALA A 307 21.24 12.84 -7.33
CA ALA A 307 22.15 13.14 -8.43
C ALA A 307 21.39 13.55 -9.69
N GLN A 308 20.35 12.82 -10.08
CA GLN A 308 19.48 13.19 -11.22
C GLN A 308 18.82 14.57 -11.02
N SER A 309 18.34 14.87 -9.81
CA SER A 309 17.76 16.18 -9.47
C SER A 309 18.79 17.32 -9.56
N GLN A 310 20.03 17.09 -9.14
CA GLN A 310 21.12 18.06 -9.26
C GLN A 310 21.52 18.28 -10.73
N LEU A 311 21.61 17.20 -11.52
CA LEU A 311 21.90 17.29 -12.95
C LEU A 311 20.83 18.11 -13.69
N LYS A 312 19.55 18.00 -13.32
CA LYS A 312 18.48 18.84 -13.93
C LYS A 312 18.71 20.35 -13.76
N GLN A 313 19.46 20.78 -12.75
CA GLN A 313 19.78 22.20 -12.52
C GLN A 313 21.04 22.66 -13.29
N GLY A 314 21.78 21.74 -13.90
CA GLY A 314 23.09 21.99 -14.50
C GLY A 314 23.09 22.51 -15.95
N VAL A 315 21.93 22.57 -16.62
CA VAL A 315 21.84 22.98 -18.04
C VAL A 315 21.41 24.44 -18.14
N ARG A 316 22.19 25.28 -18.86
CA ARG A 316 21.83 26.67 -19.10
C ARG A 316 20.69 26.76 -20.13
N ALA A 317 19.84 27.79 -19.98
CA ALA A 317 18.73 28.03 -20.93
C ALA A 317 19.21 28.15 -22.39
N GLU A 318 20.41 28.68 -22.61
CA GLU A 318 21.00 28.76 -23.95
C GLU A 318 21.29 27.37 -24.56
N THR A 319 21.78 26.43 -23.75
CA THR A 319 22.00 25.05 -24.18
C THR A 319 20.66 24.37 -24.51
N ILE A 320 19.61 24.62 -23.72
CA ILE A 320 18.25 24.11 -24.00
C ILE A 320 17.75 24.62 -25.35
N ARG A 321 17.87 25.94 -25.63
CA ARG A 321 17.47 26.52 -26.93
C ARG A 321 18.25 25.91 -28.09
N ARG A 322 19.54 25.64 -27.92
CA ARG A 322 20.37 25.00 -28.95
C ARG A 322 19.96 23.55 -29.21
N VAL A 323 19.57 22.80 -28.17
CA VAL A 323 18.99 21.46 -28.30
C VAL A 323 17.64 21.50 -29.04
N GLU A 324 16.77 22.47 -28.71
CA GLU A 324 15.48 22.66 -29.40
C GLU A 324 15.66 23.06 -30.88
N ALA A 325 16.63 23.92 -31.18
CA ALA A 325 16.96 24.31 -32.54
C ALA A 325 17.51 23.12 -33.34
N LEU A 326 18.42 22.34 -32.75
CA LEU A 326 18.92 21.09 -33.35
C LEU A 326 17.76 20.14 -33.63
N GLY A 327 16.91 19.86 -32.65
CA GLY A 327 15.76 18.97 -32.83
C GLY A 327 14.82 19.43 -33.95
N SER A 328 14.59 20.75 -34.06
CA SER A 328 13.75 21.33 -35.12
C SER A 328 14.34 21.12 -36.52
N ILE A 329 15.66 21.28 -36.68
CA ILE A 329 16.37 21.02 -37.94
C ILE A 329 16.30 19.53 -38.29
N LEU A 330 16.58 18.66 -37.32
CA LEU A 330 16.57 17.21 -37.47
C LEU A 330 15.20 16.65 -37.89
N LEU A 331 14.10 17.25 -37.42
CA LEU A 331 12.74 16.86 -37.81
C LEU A 331 12.30 17.41 -39.18
N ALA A 332 12.78 18.60 -39.54
CA ALA A 332 12.42 19.25 -40.80
C ALA A 332 13.20 18.70 -42.01
N ASP A 333 14.35 18.08 -41.76
CA ASP A 333 15.23 17.58 -42.81
C ASP A 333 14.66 16.30 -43.45
N GLN A 334 14.15 16.44 -44.66
CA GLN A 334 13.69 15.34 -45.51
C GLN A 334 14.63 15.09 -46.70
N THR A 335 15.86 15.61 -46.66
CA THR A 335 16.82 15.48 -47.76
C THR A 335 17.44 14.09 -47.80
N GLU A 336 17.70 13.58 -49.01
CA GLU A 336 18.25 12.23 -49.22
C GLU A 336 19.64 12.04 -48.57
N ASN A 337 20.42 13.12 -48.45
CA ASN A 337 21.76 13.10 -47.86
C ASN A 337 21.82 13.57 -46.40
N ALA A 338 20.69 14.01 -45.82
CA ALA A 338 20.59 14.59 -44.48
C ALA A 338 21.67 15.66 -44.19
N ALA A 339 22.07 16.44 -45.21
CA ALA A 339 23.16 17.41 -45.08
C ALA A 339 22.88 18.50 -44.02
N PRO A 340 21.66 19.09 -43.95
CA PRO A 340 21.29 20.03 -42.89
C PRO A 340 21.43 19.41 -41.49
N SER A 341 20.93 18.19 -41.29
CA SER A 341 21.00 17.48 -40.01
C SER A 341 22.42 17.20 -39.56
N ARG A 342 23.29 16.77 -40.49
CA ARG A 342 24.72 16.50 -40.20
C ARG A 342 25.45 17.78 -39.80
N SER A 343 25.26 18.86 -40.56
CA SER A 343 25.87 20.16 -40.25
C SER A 343 25.44 20.69 -38.88
N ALA A 344 24.15 20.62 -38.55
CA ALA A 344 23.62 21.06 -37.26
C ALA A 344 24.15 20.19 -36.10
N THR A 345 24.26 18.87 -36.33
CA THR A 345 24.83 17.93 -35.34
C THR A 345 26.30 18.24 -35.05
N ASP A 346 27.10 18.50 -36.08
CA ASP A 346 28.52 18.86 -35.91
C ASP A 346 28.69 20.23 -35.23
N GLU A 347 27.85 21.22 -35.58
CA GLU A 347 27.83 22.51 -34.90
C GLU A 347 27.50 22.36 -33.40
N PHE A 348 26.50 21.55 -33.08
CA PHE A 348 26.10 21.30 -31.69
C PHE A 348 27.22 20.57 -30.91
N LEU A 349 27.90 19.60 -31.51
CA LEU A 349 29.04 18.93 -30.89
C LEU A 349 30.23 19.88 -30.66
N ALA A 350 30.49 20.80 -31.60
CA ALA A 350 31.51 21.83 -31.43
C ALA A 350 31.13 22.78 -30.28
N TYR A 351 29.86 23.18 -30.18
CA TYR A 351 29.34 23.96 -29.05
C TYR A 351 29.51 23.22 -27.72
N MET A 352 29.13 21.93 -27.65
CA MET A 352 29.26 21.12 -26.44
C MET A 352 30.69 21.10 -25.90
N ALA A 353 31.69 21.03 -26.78
CA ALA A 353 33.10 21.04 -26.39
C ALA A 353 33.57 22.37 -25.74
N THR A 354 32.80 23.46 -25.91
CA THR A 354 33.08 24.76 -25.28
C THR A 354 32.41 24.95 -23.92
N LEU A 355 31.54 24.01 -23.52
CA LEU A 355 30.79 24.11 -22.26
C LEU A 355 31.67 23.77 -21.05
N PRO A 356 31.36 24.30 -19.85
CA PRO A 356 32.01 23.85 -18.63
C PRO A 356 31.76 22.37 -18.34
N ASP A 357 32.69 21.71 -17.65
CA ASP A 357 32.66 20.25 -17.41
C ASP A 357 31.39 19.76 -16.73
N ASN A 358 30.81 20.55 -15.82
CA ASN A 358 29.56 20.20 -15.14
C ASN A 358 28.37 20.11 -16.12
N GLU A 359 28.28 21.02 -17.09
CA GLU A 359 27.22 21.05 -18.09
C GLU A 359 27.45 19.96 -19.15
N GLN A 360 28.70 19.72 -19.55
CA GLN A 360 29.04 18.57 -20.40
C GLN A 360 28.68 17.24 -19.74
N ASN A 361 29.01 17.07 -18.45
CA ASN A 361 28.63 15.89 -17.69
C ASN A 361 27.11 15.75 -17.61
N THR A 362 26.40 16.85 -17.40
CA THR A 362 24.93 16.85 -17.39
C THR A 362 24.35 16.38 -18.73
N ILE A 363 24.84 16.91 -19.86
CA ILE A 363 24.39 16.51 -21.19
C ILE A 363 24.64 15.02 -21.45
N ASN A 364 25.76 14.49 -20.95
CA ASN A 364 26.16 13.10 -21.18
C ASN A 364 25.49 12.10 -20.23
N SER A 365 25.10 12.52 -19.02
CA SER A 365 24.69 11.63 -17.92
C SER A 365 23.21 11.79 -17.51
N LEU A 366 22.59 12.96 -17.77
CA LEU A 366 21.18 13.18 -17.46
C LEU A 366 20.30 12.38 -18.43
N LYS A 367 19.62 11.38 -17.90
CA LYS A 367 18.63 10.60 -18.64
C LYS A 367 17.32 11.38 -18.70
N ILE A 368 16.81 11.58 -19.91
CA ILE A 368 15.54 12.25 -20.15
C ILE A 368 14.52 11.18 -20.56
N PRO A 369 13.53 10.89 -19.71
CA PRO A 369 12.45 9.99 -20.08
C PRO A 369 11.58 10.63 -21.15
N ALA A 370 11.44 9.98 -22.30
CA ALA A 370 10.66 10.48 -23.43
C ALA A 370 9.92 9.34 -24.17
N ARG A 371 9.10 9.71 -25.16
CA ARG A 371 8.40 8.79 -26.06
C ARG A 371 8.64 9.17 -27.50
N ASP A 372 8.87 8.17 -28.35
CA ASP A 372 9.04 8.37 -29.79
C ASP A 372 7.68 8.71 -30.40
N LYS A 373 7.60 9.85 -31.08
CA LYS A 373 6.37 10.35 -31.69
C LYS A 373 5.82 9.43 -32.77
N LEU A 374 6.67 8.63 -33.42
CA LEU A 374 6.27 7.80 -34.56
C LEU A 374 5.61 6.48 -34.13
N ASN A 375 6.16 5.82 -33.11
CA ASN A 375 5.74 4.48 -32.69
C ASN A 375 5.25 4.42 -31.22
N GLY A 376 5.31 5.54 -30.50
CA GLY A 376 4.93 5.63 -29.08
C GLY A 376 5.86 4.91 -28.11
N GLN A 377 6.99 4.36 -28.60
CA GLN A 377 7.92 3.59 -27.79
C GLN A 377 8.66 4.51 -26.82
N PRO A 378 8.74 4.15 -25.53
CA PRO A 378 9.48 4.92 -24.55
C PRO A 378 10.98 4.74 -24.75
N TYR A 379 11.73 5.81 -24.52
CA TYR A 379 13.19 5.78 -24.50
C TYR A 379 13.73 6.69 -23.41
N ASP A 380 14.85 6.27 -22.84
CA ASP A 380 15.52 6.95 -21.73
C ASP A 380 16.98 7.21 -22.15
N TYR A 381 17.17 8.19 -23.02
CA TYR A 381 18.49 8.59 -23.54
C TYR A 381 18.98 9.87 -22.88
N THR A 382 20.30 10.06 -22.91
CA THR A 382 20.90 11.35 -22.58
C THR A 382 20.99 12.18 -23.86
N ILE A 383 21.01 13.51 -23.73
CA ILE A 383 21.16 14.40 -24.90
C ILE A 383 22.43 14.03 -25.67
N GLY A 384 23.53 13.80 -24.94
CA GLY A 384 24.81 13.41 -25.53
C GLY A 384 24.76 12.07 -26.29
N GLN A 385 24.04 11.08 -25.75
CA GLN A 385 23.86 9.80 -26.43
C GLN A 385 23.05 9.97 -27.73
N SER A 386 21.92 10.69 -27.67
CA SER A 386 21.06 10.93 -28.84
C SER A 386 21.79 11.64 -29.98
N VAL A 387 22.63 12.64 -29.66
CA VAL A 387 23.43 13.38 -30.65
C VAL A 387 24.51 12.49 -31.27
N LYS A 388 25.19 11.64 -30.48
CA LYS A 388 26.20 10.70 -30.98
C LYS A 388 25.59 9.62 -31.87
N ASP A 389 24.41 9.12 -31.51
CA ASP A 389 23.69 8.11 -32.29
C ASP A 389 23.17 8.70 -33.61
N ALA A 390 22.71 9.95 -33.60
CA ALA A 390 22.36 10.72 -34.79
C ALA A 390 23.56 10.87 -35.74
N LYS A 391 24.73 11.27 -35.20
CA LYS A 391 25.97 11.39 -35.96
C LYS A 391 26.42 10.07 -36.58
N SER A 392 26.23 8.97 -35.86
CA SER A 392 26.64 7.63 -36.27
C SER A 392 25.63 6.96 -37.22
N ASN A 393 24.50 7.62 -37.54
CA ASN A 393 23.35 7.05 -38.26
C ASN A 393 22.80 5.76 -37.61
N LEU A 394 22.95 5.61 -36.29
CA LEU A 394 22.46 4.44 -35.55
C LEU A 394 20.98 4.55 -35.17
N THR A 395 20.45 5.77 -35.14
CA THR A 395 19.05 6.06 -34.82
C THR A 395 18.45 7.07 -35.77
N CYS A 396 17.20 6.86 -36.18
CA CYS A 396 16.44 7.84 -36.94
C CYS A 396 16.25 9.15 -36.15
N PHE A 397 16.33 10.29 -36.84
CA PHE A 397 16.32 11.63 -36.24
C PHE A 397 15.08 11.95 -35.38
N HIS A 398 13.94 11.30 -35.64
CA HIS A 398 12.73 11.44 -34.82
C HIS A 398 12.87 10.92 -33.38
N LYS A 399 13.87 10.06 -33.09
CA LYS A 399 14.19 9.58 -31.73
C LYS A 399 15.09 10.53 -30.94
N VAL A 400 15.70 11.51 -31.61
CA VAL A 400 16.63 12.48 -30.99
C VAL A 400 15.84 13.62 -30.34
N CYS A 401 14.60 13.84 -30.78
CA CYS A 401 13.82 15.00 -30.44
C CYS A 401 12.90 14.69 -29.24
N CYS A 402 13.32 15.19 -28.07
CA CYS A 402 12.51 15.16 -26.85
C CYS A 402 11.19 15.92 -27.08
N SER A 403 10.08 15.34 -26.64
CA SER A 403 8.84 16.06 -26.33
C SER A 403 8.60 16.01 -24.84
#